data_AF-A0A495E9V9-F1
#
_entry.id   AF-A0A495E9V9-F1
#
_cell.length_a   1.000
_cell.length_b   1.000
_cell.length_c   1.000
_cell.angle_alpha   90.00
_cell.angle_beta   90.00
_cell.angle_gamma   90.00
#
_symmetry.space_group_name_H-M   'P 1'
#
loop_
_entity.id
_entity.type
_entity.pdbx_description
1 polymer ?
#
loop_
_entity_poly.entity_id
_entity_poly.type
_entity_poly.pdbx_seq_one_letter_code
_entity_poly.pdbx_strand_id
1 'polypeptide(L)'
;MQPGQGREDSLAQSTGTDGKTAAGVRYVVRFRQRRRTSAAILSVPGREGSAPLTSCRASEIPLDTVAPDTGSAVAPLELGPCTQESATEKPPSGRRSRQLPTKDEGLRSLAHLFPSIAAEWDRAKNPFPPSHVRPGSNRKIWWLCENGHSWLTAPYVRTKGHGCAACKGMKATGSNNFALARPDLLSTWNHERNKSELGIAPTDVLPQSNKDVWWTCQNDERHTYVASPAERFRGRGCPYCVGKRVDASNSVGATRPALAAEWDPANTKRPDEVSIGSDFRAAWICRKDDAHRWMAAVSSRPANGAGCPFCSGRRPTEATRVDVILPALALQWHPTKNRALTPADVTAGSNRRVWWLCPQDAGHVWATTVRARALDHDGCKWCAPTIRSSVDIALACEFAAVFPQDVDPKRQERLDLGHNRPHSVDILIKSLRIAIEFDGSYSHKGEAHEARDSVKTRLLREAGYRVVRIREEPLPLLDPECDVSVEQTRAPDAKAITNKVLRHLVSLSWVAPEVVAPYLESPYAWADEVAAQIYESLPESERFVPLSAKAARKRRQSELATVERLSRKRSRYGSADGAEPRLSSASTAAP
;
A
#
# COMPACT_ATOMS: atom_id res chain seq x y z
N MET A 1 -25.54 -38.23 -45.79
CA MET A 1 -25.96 -39.61 -45.45
C MET A 1 -25.96 -39.76 -43.93
N GLN A 2 -26.77 -40.68 -43.41
CA GLN A 2 -27.74 -40.48 -42.33
C GLN A 2 -27.29 -40.02 -40.91
N PRO A 3 -28.26 -39.52 -40.10
CA PRO A 3 -28.10 -38.94 -38.75
C PRO A 3 -28.65 -39.85 -37.62
N GLY A 4 -28.53 -39.42 -36.37
CA GLY A 4 -29.06 -40.11 -35.19
C GLY A 4 -29.94 -39.24 -34.28
N GLN A 5 -31.25 -39.49 -34.35
CA GLN A 5 -32.25 -39.63 -33.25
C GLN A 5 -32.68 -38.41 -32.38
N GLY A 6 -33.78 -37.78 -32.82
CA GLY A 6 -35.14 -37.83 -32.23
C GLY A 6 -35.38 -37.82 -30.71
N ARG A 7 -36.12 -36.80 -30.24
CA ARG A 7 -36.89 -36.75 -28.98
C ARG A 7 -38.26 -36.12 -29.26
N GLU A 8 -39.33 -36.81 -28.89
CA GLU A 8 -40.70 -36.34 -28.63
C GLU A 8 -41.17 -37.12 -27.38
N ASP A 9 -41.45 -36.45 -26.27
CA ASP A 9 -42.73 -35.87 -25.82
C ASP A 9 -43.66 -36.88 -25.12
N SER A 10 -43.94 -36.59 -23.84
CA SER A 10 -45.07 -37.14 -23.08
C SER A 10 -45.36 -36.22 -21.89
N LEU A 11 -46.51 -35.54 -21.94
CA LEU A 11 -47.13 -34.80 -20.84
C LEU A 11 -47.87 -35.77 -19.90
N ALA A 12 -47.79 -35.54 -18.58
CA ALA A 12 -48.91 -35.74 -17.65
C ALA A 12 -48.71 -35.00 -16.31
N GLN A 13 -49.54 -33.97 -16.13
CA GLN A 13 -50.22 -33.47 -14.92
C GLN A 13 -49.66 -33.79 -13.52
N SER A 14 -49.42 -32.75 -12.72
CA SER A 14 -49.80 -32.77 -11.30
C SER A 14 -50.16 -31.36 -10.79
N THR A 15 -51.19 -31.35 -9.95
CA THR A 15 -51.89 -30.24 -9.34
C THR A 15 -51.24 -29.78 -8.04
N GLY A 16 -51.27 -28.47 -7.79
CA GLY A 16 -51.71 -27.95 -6.49
C GLY A 16 -50.65 -27.48 -5.47
N THR A 17 -50.89 -26.23 -5.06
CA THR A 17 -50.76 -25.65 -3.71
C THR A 17 -49.64 -24.66 -3.42
N ASP A 18 -50.12 -23.58 -2.79
CA ASP A 18 -49.53 -22.29 -2.53
C ASP A 18 -48.29 -22.32 -1.63
N GLY A 19 -47.24 -21.61 -2.06
CA GLY A 19 -46.04 -21.33 -1.27
C GLY A 19 -45.75 -19.83 -1.25
N LYS A 20 -46.05 -19.18 -0.13
CA LYS A 20 -45.73 -17.79 0.19
C LYS A 20 -44.25 -17.47 -0.08
N THR A 21 -44.01 -16.42 -0.85
CA THR A 21 -42.69 -15.86 -1.15
C THR A 21 -42.11 -15.14 0.08
N ALA A 22 -41.06 -15.69 0.67
CA ALA A 22 -40.17 -14.99 1.59
C ALA A 22 -38.96 -14.46 0.81
N ALA A 23 -38.73 -13.14 0.91
CA ALA A 23 -37.66 -12.43 0.24
C ALA A 23 -36.28 -12.94 0.67
N GLY A 24 -35.54 -13.53 -0.28
CA GLY A 24 -34.15 -13.92 -0.12
C GLY A 24 -33.21 -12.70 -0.23
N VAL A 25 -32.59 -12.32 0.89
CA VAL A 25 -31.46 -11.40 0.95
C VAL A 25 -30.24 -12.10 0.35
N ARG A 26 -29.81 -11.70 -0.85
CA ARG A 26 -28.55 -12.16 -1.46
C ARG A 26 -27.37 -11.43 -0.82
N TYR A 27 -26.56 -12.15 -0.04
CA TYR A 27 -25.22 -11.70 0.34
C TYR A 27 -24.28 -11.80 -0.86
N VAL A 28 -23.83 -10.66 -1.38
CA VAL A 28 -22.77 -10.58 -2.38
C VAL A 28 -21.42 -10.58 -1.65
N VAL A 29 -20.74 -11.72 -1.63
CA VAL A 29 -19.36 -11.84 -1.17
C VAL A 29 -18.44 -11.25 -2.24
N ARG A 30 -17.93 -10.02 -2.05
CA ARG A 30 -16.89 -9.43 -2.89
C ARG A 30 -15.52 -9.91 -2.44
N PHE A 31 -14.88 -10.76 -3.24
CA PHE A 31 -13.46 -11.10 -3.12
C PHE A 31 -12.59 -9.84 -3.34
N ARG A 32 -11.88 -9.41 -2.29
CA ARG A 32 -10.81 -8.40 -2.42
C ARG A 32 -9.51 -9.12 -2.77
N GLN A 33 -9.11 -9.07 -4.04
CA GLN A 33 -7.75 -9.39 -4.47
C GLN A 33 -6.77 -8.41 -3.81
N ARG A 34 -5.94 -8.90 -2.88
CA ARG A 34 -4.80 -8.15 -2.35
C ARG A 34 -3.71 -8.13 -3.43
N ARG A 35 -3.38 -6.94 -3.94
CA ARG A 35 -2.20 -6.73 -4.77
C ARG A 35 -0.96 -7.08 -3.94
N ARG A 36 -0.19 -8.08 -4.38
CA ARG A 36 1.16 -8.36 -3.90
C ARG A 36 2.08 -7.24 -4.37
N THR A 37 2.61 -6.45 -3.44
CA THR A 37 3.76 -5.57 -3.70
C THR A 37 5.01 -6.37 -3.42
N SER A 38 5.75 -6.72 -4.47
CA SER A 38 7.07 -7.34 -4.38
C SER A 38 8.06 -6.35 -3.78
N ALA A 39 8.62 -6.68 -2.62
CA ALA A 39 9.78 -5.99 -2.07
C ALA A 39 11.04 -6.56 -2.75
N ALA A 40 11.71 -5.73 -3.56
CA ALA A 40 13.02 -6.06 -4.11
C ALA A 40 14.08 -5.84 -3.02
N ILE A 41 14.78 -6.93 -2.67
CA ILE A 41 15.94 -6.97 -1.79
C ILE A 41 17.12 -6.46 -2.62
N LEU A 42 17.72 -5.33 -2.22
CA LEU A 42 18.97 -4.84 -2.80
C LEU A 42 20.14 -5.57 -2.12
N SER A 43 20.75 -6.49 -2.86
CA SER A 43 22.03 -7.11 -2.51
C SER A 43 23.18 -6.17 -2.89
N VAL A 44 24.06 -5.91 -1.93
CA VAL A 44 25.37 -5.28 -2.13
C VAL A 44 26.40 -6.37 -2.45
N PRO A 45 27.31 -6.15 -3.41
CA PRO A 45 28.63 -6.74 -3.35
C PRO A 45 29.72 -5.67 -3.24
N GLY A 46 30.66 -5.91 -2.33
CA GLY A 46 31.87 -5.13 -2.13
C GLY A 46 33.03 -5.59 -3.01
N ARG A 47 33.85 -4.58 -3.37
CA ARG A 47 35.33 -4.52 -3.53
C ARG A 47 36.11 -5.70 -4.12
N GLU A 48 36.93 -5.39 -5.12
CA GLU A 48 38.43 -5.37 -5.11
C GLU A 48 38.88 -4.76 -6.46
N GLY A 49 39.63 -3.65 -6.51
CA GLY A 49 41.09 -3.54 -6.36
C GLY A 49 41.71 -3.28 -7.75
N SER A 50 42.12 -2.06 -8.12
CA SER A 50 43.54 -1.66 -8.10
C SER A 50 43.71 -0.21 -8.61
N ALA A 51 44.58 0.53 -7.93
CA ALA A 51 45.03 1.91 -8.22
C ALA A 51 46.31 1.89 -9.11
N PRO A 52 47.08 2.98 -9.30
CA PRO A 52 46.84 4.43 -9.10
C PRO A 52 47.30 5.28 -10.32
N LEU A 53 47.14 6.62 -10.26
CA LEU A 53 48.25 7.60 -10.32
C LEU A 53 47.74 9.06 -10.29
N THR A 54 48.21 9.78 -9.25
CA THR A 54 48.62 11.21 -9.16
C THR A 54 47.62 12.32 -9.56
N SER A 55 47.09 13.11 -8.60
CA SER A 55 47.62 14.39 -8.03
C SER A 55 47.46 15.58 -9.00
N CYS A 56 46.94 16.77 -8.69
CA CYS A 56 46.96 17.56 -7.46
C CYS A 56 45.79 18.58 -7.39
N ARG A 57 45.42 18.90 -6.14
CA ARG A 57 44.71 20.07 -5.58
C ARG A 57 44.89 21.44 -6.28
N ALA A 58 43.82 22.24 -6.24
CA ALA A 58 43.67 23.51 -5.48
C ALA A 58 42.27 24.10 -5.79
N SER A 59 41.31 24.17 -4.85
CA SER A 59 41.13 25.11 -3.73
C SER A 59 40.59 26.50 -4.14
N GLU A 60 39.42 26.78 -3.58
CA GLU A 60 38.53 27.94 -3.67
C GLU A 60 39.14 29.25 -3.12
N ILE A 61 38.56 30.40 -3.50
CA ILE A 61 37.93 31.41 -2.60
C ILE A 61 37.58 32.71 -3.39
N PRO A 62 36.53 33.46 -2.98
CA PRO A 62 35.75 34.39 -3.80
C PRO A 62 36.04 35.87 -3.48
N LEU A 63 35.40 36.82 -4.18
CA LEU A 63 35.41 38.23 -3.80
C LEU A 63 34.09 38.94 -4.10
N ASP A 64 33.63 39.69 -3.12
CA ASP A 64 32.56 40.68 -3.17
C ASP A 64 33.09 41.99 -2.52
N THR A 65 32.68 43.13 -3.10
CA THR A 65 32.48 44.48 -2.53
C THR A 65 33.58 45.57 -2.35
N VAL A 66 33.14 46.80 -2.75
CA VAL A 66 33.40 48.20 -2.31
C VAL A 66 34.43 49.09 -3.07
N ALA A 67 33.93 50.28 -3.49
CA ALA A 67 34.54 51.46 -4.15
C ALA A 67 35.36 52.36 -3.16
N PRO A 68 35.91 53.60 -3.43
CA PRO A 68 35.61 54.63 -4.45
C PRO A 68 36.80 55.49 -5.02
N ASP A 69 36.40 56.48 -5.86
CA ASP A 69 36.92 57.84 -6.12
C ASP A 69 38.18 58.20 -6.97
N THR A 70 37.88 58.90 -8.08
CA THR A 70 38.50 60.10 -8.71
C THR A 70 39.90 60.05 -9.33
N GLY A 71 39.97 60.37 -10.63
CA GLY A 71 41.19 60.77 -11.35
C GLY A 71 40.97 60.80 -12.87
N SER A 72 40.91 62.01 -13.43
CA SER A 72 40.48 62.35 -14.80
C SER A 72 41.50 62.05 -15.92
N ALA A 73 41.00 62.13 -17.17
CA ALA A 73 41.67 62.07 -18.49
C ALA A 73 41.96 60.64 -19.01
N VAL A 74 41.46 60.18 -20.17
CA VAL A 74 41.30 60.82 -21.48
C VAL A 74 40.07 60.24 -22.21
N ALA A 75 39.36 61.09 -22.95
CA ALA A 75 38.04 60.89 -23.57
C ALA A 75 38.14 60.27 -25.01
N PRO A 76 37.02 59.98 -25.72
CA PRO A 76 36.78 58.69 -26.38
C PRO A 76 36.89 58.73 -27.92
N LEU A 77 37.06 57.56 -28.52
CA LEU A 77 36.93 57.33 -29.96
C LEU A 77 35.65 56.52 -30.24
N GLU A 78 34.62 57.21 -30.72
CA GLU A 78 33.47 56.65 -31.42
C GLU A 78 33.29 57.38 -32.77
N LEU A 79 33.19 56.57 -33.82
CA LEU A 79 32.45 56.71 -35.08
C LEU A 79 32.84 57.77 -36.16
N GLY A 80 33.29 57.20 -37.30
CA GLY A 80 32.97 57.59 -38.68
C GLY A 80 34.01 58.47 -39.40
N PRO A 81 33.98 58.66 -40.75
CA PRO A 81 33.46 57.86 -41.85
C PRO A 81 34.46 57.75 -43.04
N CYS A 82 33.94 57.40 -44.22
CA CYS A 82 34.50 57.29 -45.57
C CYS A 82 35.60 58.29 -46.06
N THR A 83 36.44 57.73 -46.93
CA THR A 83 37.02 58.23 -48.22
C THR A 83 38.06 59.36 -48.24
N GLN A 84 39.20 59.10 -48.92
CA GLN A 84 39.83 59.87 -50.02
C GLN A 84 40.95 59.01 -50.67
N GLU A 85 40.89 58.73 -51.99
CA GLU A 85 41.71 59.31 -53.10
C GLU A 85 43.15 58.76 -53.21
N SER A 86 43.81 58.58 -54.36
CA SER A 86 43.45 58.50 -55.79
C SER A 86 44.69 57.97 -56.57
N ALA A 87 44.43 57.46 -57.78
CA ALA A 87 45.31 57.38 -58.96
C ALA A 87 46.70 56.70 -58.89
N THR A 88 46.81 55.53 -59.54
CA THR A 88 47.96 55.21 -60.41
C THR A 88 47.48 54.51 -61.69
N GLU A 89 48.12 54.88 -62.80
CA GLU A 89 47.70 54.72 -64.18
C GLU A 89 47.70 53.27 -64.73
N LYS A 90 46.92 53.07 -65.80
CA LYS A 90 46.86 51.85 -66.62
C LYS A 90 48.09 51.71 -67.52
N PRO A 91 48.70 50.51 -67.65
CA PRO A 91 49.51 50.14 -68.81
C PRO A 91 48.61 49.59 -69.94
N PRO A 92 49.07 49.63 -71.20
CA PRO A 92 48.20 49.52 -72.36
C PRO A 92 47.77 48.08 -72.68
N SER A 93 46.67 48.03 -73.44
CA SER A 93 46.04 46.88 -74.04
C SER A 93 47.01 45.98 -74.82
N GLY A 94 47.54 44.95 -74.17
CA GLY A 94 47.92 43.71 -74.84
C GLY A 94 46.67 42.84 -74.98
N ARG A 95 46.23 42.59 -76.23
CA ARG A 95 45.27 41.50 -76.52
C ARG A 95 45.81 40.23 -75.88
N ARG A 96 45.33 39.85 -74.69
CA ARG A 96 45.41 38.45 -74.26
C ARG A 96 44.54 37.68 -75.23
N SER A 97 45.20 36.97 -76.14
CA SER A 97 44.59 35.92 -76.93
C SER A 97 43.68 35.12 -76.01
N ARG A 98 42.41 35.01 -76.40
CA ARG A 98 41.47 34.04 -75.84
C ARG A 98 42.22 32.71 -75.81
N GLN A 99 42.68 32.27 -74.65
CA GLN A 99 43.08 30.87 -74.52
C GLN A 99 41.81 30.10 -74.83
N LEU A 100 41.81 29.45 -75.99
CA LEU A 100 40.78 28.50 -76.38
C LEU A 100 40.57 27.57 -75.18
N PRO A 101 39.32 27.33 -74.75
CA PRO A 101 39.05 26.38 -73.69
C PRO A 101 39.74 25.08 -74.09
N THR A 102 40.75 24.65 -73.32
CA THR A 102 41.21 23.27 -73.41
C THR A 102 39.96 22.44 -73.19
N LYS A 103 39.65 21.59 -74.16
CA LYS A 103 38.50 20.71 -74.21
C LYS A 103 38.55 19.78 -72.99
N ASP A 104 38.15 20.27 -71.83
CA ASP A 104 37.95 19.50 -70.62
C ASP A 104 36.67 18.72 -70.91
N GLU A 105 36.82 17.52 -71.47
CA GLU A 105 35.76 16.68 -72.04
C GLU A 105 34.78 16.18 -70.97
N GLY A 106 34.12 17.11 -70.28
CA GLY A 106 33.25 16.81 -69.15
C GLY A 106 33.95 16.14 -67.97
N LEU A 107 35.29 16.03 -67.94
CA LEU A 107 36.05 15.24 -66.94
C LEU A 107 35.92 15.80 -65.50
N ARG A 108 35.44 17.04 -65.36
CA ARG A 108 35.13 17.68 -64.06
C ARG A 108 33.64 17.91 -63.83
N SER A 109 32.79 17.36 -64.69
CA SER A 109 31.33 17.45 -64.57
C SER A 109 30.78 16.48 -63.52
N LEU A 110 29.59 16.76 -63.01
CA LEU A 110 28.86 15.88 -62.12
C LEU A 110 28.58 14.52 -62.78
N ALA A 111 28.24 14.52 -64.08
CA ALA A 111 27.99 13.29 -64.83
C ALA A 111 29.21 12.35 -64.88
N HIS A 112 30.42 12.93 -65.00
CA HIS A 112 31.66 12.15 -65.06
C HIS A 112 32.14 11.71 -63.68
N LEU A 113 32.16 12.62 -62.70
CA LEU A 113 32.73 12.36 -61.38
C LEU A 113 31.79 11.58 -60.44
N PHE A 114 30.47 11.70 -60.64
CA PHE A 114 29.45 11.05 -59.81
C PHE A 114 28.31 10.47 -60.66
N PRO A 115 28.58 9.43 -61.48
CA PRO A 115 27.62 8.88 -62.44
C PRO A 115 26.34 8.34 -61.78
N SER A 116 26.44 7.74 -60.59
CA SER A 116 25.28 7.26 -59.83
C SER A 116 24.39 8.41 -59.35
N ILE A 117 24.97 9.52 -58.90
CA ILE A 117 24.22 10.72 -58.51
C ILE A 117 23.58 11.36 -59.75
N ALA A 118 24.32 11.42 -60.87
CA ALA A 118 23.83 11.97 -62.13
C ALA A 118 22.69 11.13 -62.75
N ALA A 119 22.58 9.84 -62.43
CA ALA A 119 21.46 9.00 -62.83
C ALA A 119 20.13 9.45 -62.19
N GLU A 120 20.17 10.03 -60.98
CA GLU A 120 19.01 10.60 -60.29
C GLU A 120 18.63 12.01 -60.80
N TRP A 121 19.12 12.45 -61.97
CA TRP A 121 18.83 13.78 -62.52
C TRP A 121 17.43 13.84 -63.14
N ASP A 122 16.60 14.79 -62.71
CA ASP A 122 15.25 14.97 -63.27
C ASP A 122 15.34 15.71 -64.63
N ARG A 123 15.41 14.95 -65.73
CA ARG A 123 15.55 15.51 -67.08
C ARG A 123 14.34 16.32 -67.53
N ALA A 124 13.16 16.03 -66.98
CA ALA A 124 11.93 16.73 -67.36
C ALA A 124 11.86 18.13 -66.73
N LYS A 125 12.42 18.30 -65.53
CA LYS A 125 12.36 19.58 -64.78
C LYS A 125 13.62 20.44 -64.87
N ASN A 126 14.73 19.90 -65.37
CA ASN A 126 15.97 20.65 -65.51
C ASN A 126 16.26 20.96 -66.98
N PRO A 127 16.60 22.22 -67.33
CA PRO A 127 16.80 22.65 -68.71
C PRO A 127 18.15 22.22 -69.32
N PHE A 128 19.02 21.53 -68.58
CA PHE A 128 20.34 21.10 -69.04
C PHE A 128 20.77 19.77 -68.39
N PRO A 129 21.68 19.02 -69.05
CA PRO A 129 22.17 17.74 -68.53
C PRO A 129 23.16 17.92 -67.36
N PRO A 130 23.37 16.88 -66.55
CA PRO A 130 24.34 16.88 -65.46
C PRO A 130 25.79 17.09 -65.92
N SER A 131 26.10 16.92 -67.21
CA SER A 131 27.42 17.19 -67.80
C SER A 131 27.79 18.68 -67.81
N HIS A 132 26.81 19.58 -67.68
CA HIS A 132 27.03 21.03 -67.64
C HIS A 132 27.23 21.59 -66.22
N VAL A 133 27.19 20.73 -65.19
CA VAL A 133 27.16 21.15 -63.78
C VAL A 133 28.33 20.54 -63.04
N ARG A 134 29.03 21.35 -62.25
CA ARG A 134 30.11 20.85 -61.38
C ARG A 134 29.54 20.24 -60.09
N PRO A 135 30.18 19.21 -59.51
CA PRO A 135 29.73 18.60 -58.25
C PRO A 135 29.56 19.60 -57.09
N GLY A 136 30.46 20.58 -56.98
CA GLY A 136 30.41 21.62 -55.92
C GLY A 136 29.37 22.72 -56.12
N SER A 137 28.47 22.61 -57.11
CA SER A 137 27.48 23.64 -57.39
C SER A 137 26.45 23.77 -56.26
N ASN A 138 26.17 25.01 -55.85
CA ASN A 138 25.12 25.36 -54.89
C ASN A 138 23.77 25.68 -55.55
N ARG A 139 23.71 25.65 -56.90
CA ARG A 139 22.46 25.88 -57.61
C ARG A 139 21.50 24.72 -57.33
N LYS A 140 20.26 25.05 -56.94
CA LYS A 140 19.21 24.07 -56.70
C LYS A 140 18.81 23.42 -58.03
N ILE A 141 18.86 22.09 -58.05
CA ILE A 141 18.55 21.23 -59.20
C ILE A 141 17.48 20.21 -58.78
N TRP A 142 16.60 19.83 -59.71
CA TRP A 142 15.62 18.78 -59.49
C TRP A 142 16.23 17.39 -59.63
N TRP A 143 15.95 16.52 -58.69
CA TRP A 143 16.39 15.12 -58.67
C TRP A 143 15.16 14.22 -58.65
N LEU A 144 15.28 13.05 -59.26
CA LEU A 144 14.27 12.00 -59.31
C LEU A 144 14.91 10.69 -58.86
N CYS A 145 14.49 10.14 -57.73
CA CYS A 145 14.99 8.84 -57.28
C CYS A 145 14.26 7.69 -57.99
N GLU A 146 14.80 6.49 -57.88
CA GLU A 146 14.22 5.24 -58.40
C GLU A 146 12.77 5.00 -57.93
N ASN A 147 12.42 5.41 -56.71
CA ASN A 147 11.05 5.33 -56.17
C ASN A 147 10.12 6.44 -56.69
N GLY A 148 10.51 7.22 -57.70
CA GLY A 148 9.69 8.26 -58.34
C GLY A 148 9.56 9.58 -57.57
N HIS A 149 10.21 9.75 -56.42
CA HIS A 149 10.17 11.01 -55.68
C HIS A 149 11.01 12.08 -56.37
N SER A 150 10.41 13.24 -56.65
CA SER A 150 11.10 14.41 -57.20
C SER A 150 11.39 15.43 -56.09
N TRP A 151 12.65 15.89 -55.95
CA TRP A 151 13.03 16.90 -54.95
C TRP A 151 14.08 17.89 -55.46
N LEU A 152 14.07 19.09 -54.89
CA LEU A 152 14.95 20.19 -55.28
C LEU A 152 16.10 20.34 -54.25
N THR A 153 17.35 20.10 -54.65
CA THR A 153 18.53 20.35 -53.81
C THR A 153 19.79 20.62 -54.65
N ALA A 154 20.84 21.13 -54.01
CA ALA A 154 22.10 21.43 -54.68
C ALA A 154 22.93 20.15 -54.94
N PRO A 155 23.64 20.04 -56.08
CA PRO A 155 24.60 18.97 -56.37
C PRO A 155 25.62 18.73 -55.25
N TYR A 156 26.13 19.80 -54.62
CA TYR A 156 27.09 19.70 -53.52
C TYR A 156 26.54 18.93 -52.29
N VAL A 157 25.24 19.06 -52.02
CA VAL A 157 24.55 18.35 -50.92
C VAL A 157 24.44 16.86 -51.23
N ARG A 158 24.17 16.53 -52.50
CA ARG A 158 24.10 15.14 -52.99
C ARG A 158 25.46 14.45 -52.92
N THR A 159 26.52 15.14 -53.32
CA THR A 159 27.90 14.60 -53.28
C THR A 159 28.42 14.40 -51.86
N LYS A 160 27.80 15.05 -50.85
CA LYS A 160 28.03 14.80 -49.42
C LYS A 160 27.24 13.61 -48.85
N GLY A 161 26.48 12.87 -49.67
CA GLY A 161 25.75 11.66 -49.26
C GLY A 161 24.29 11.89 -48.82
N HIS A 162 23.74 13.09 -49.02
CA HIS A 162 22.32 13.35 -48.72
C HIS A 162 21.42 12.90 -49.87
N GLY A 163 20.67 11.81 -49.63
CA GLY A 163 19.70 11.22 -50.57
C GLY A 163 18.28 11.79 -50.50
N CYS A 164 17.35 11.08 -51.11
CA CYS A 164 15.92 11.41 -51.10
C CYS A 164 15.34 11.37 -49.67
N ALA A 165 14.83 12.50 -49.18
CA ALA A 165 14.22 12.61 -47.86
C ALA A 165 12.94 11.76 -47.71
N ALA A 166 12.18 11.58 -48.80
CA ALA A 166 10.99 10.73 -48.82
C ALA A 166 11.34 9.25 -48.65
N CYS A 167 12.35 8.74 -49.37
CA CYS A 167 12.83 7.36 -49.22
C CYS A 167 13.40 7.09 -47.81
N LYS A 168 14.03 8.10 -47.19
CA LYS A 168 14.51 8.02 -45.80
C LYS A 168 13.41 8.21 -44.76
N GLY A 169 12.13 8.32 -45.17
CA GLY A 169 11.01 8.52 -44.26
C GLY A 169 11.01 9.86 -43.53
N MET A 170 11.75 10.85 -44.02
CA MET A 170 11.88 12.19 -43.42
C MET A 170 10.92 13.23 -44.04
N LYS A 171 10.20 12.87 -45.10
CA LYS A 171 9.15 13.71 -45.72
C LYS A 171 7.88 12.88 -45.91
N ALA A 172 6.72 13.50 -45.62
CA ALA A 172 5.42 12.89 -45.88
C ALA A 172 5.19 12.72 -47.39
N THR A 173 4.65 11.56 -47.75
CA THR A 173 4.29 11.14 -49.11
C THR A 173 2.88 10.57 -49.11
N GLY A 174 2.38 10.18 -50.28
CA GLY A 174 1.10 9.48 -50.43
C GLY A 174 1.02 8.13 -49.72
N SER A 175 2.11 7.58 -49.18
CA SER A 175 2.15 6.27 -48.52
C SER A 175 2.57 6.29 -47.05
N ASN A 176 3.06 7.42 -46.52
CA ASN A 176 3.63 7.47 -45.16
C ASN A 176 3.22 8.69 -44.32
N ASN A 177 2.05 9.27 -44.58
CA ASN A 177 1.55 10.45 -43.86
C ASN A 177 0.67 10.11 -42.64
N PHE A 178 0.42 11.11 -41.78
CA PHE A 178 -0.34 10.97 -40.54
C PHE A 178 -1.79 10.53 -40.79
N ALA A 179 -2.44 11.07 -41.83
CA ALA A 179 -3.84 10.74 -42.14
C ALA A 179 -4.05 9.24 -42.40
N LEU A 180 -3.10 8.61 -43.10
CA LEU A 180 -3.13 7.17 -43.37
C LEU A 180 -2.81 6.34 -42.13
N ALA A 181 -1.87 6.81 -41.29
CA ALA A 181 -1.42 6.04 -40.14
C ALA A 181 -2.40 6.07 -38.96
N ARG A 182 -3.14 7.18 -38.77
CA ARG A 182 -4.10 7.39 -37.66
C ARG A 182 -5.38 8.10 -38.15
N PRO A 183 -6.20 7.44 -38.98
CA PRO A 183 -7.47 8.01 -39.45
C PRO A 183 -8.44 8.32 -38.31
N ASP A 184 -8.35 7.56 -37.21
CA ASP A 184 -9.13 7.75 -35.99
C ASP A 184 -8.89 9.11 -35.31
N LEU A 185 -7.69 9.69 -35.46
CA LEU A 185 -7.33 10.96 -34.85
C LEU A 185 -7.68 12.18 -35.71
N LEU A 186 -8.09 11.98 -36.98
CA LEU A 186 -8.45 13.08 -37.88
C LEU A 186 -9.67 13.86 -37.38
N SER A 187 -10.60 13.19 -36.69
CA SER A 187 -11.74 13.84 -36.03
C SER A 187 -11.32 14.88 -34.97
N THR A 188 -10.12 14.74 -34.41
CA THR A 188 -9.56 15.65 -33.41
C THR A 188 -8.55 16.64 -33.99
N TRP A 189 -8.27 16.58 -35.30
CA TRP A 189 -7.39 17.52 -35.97
C TRP A 189 -8.11 18.85 -36.19
N ASN A 190 -7.52 19.97 -35.76
CA ASN A 190 -8.14 21.27 -35.98
C ASN A 190 -7.85 21.76 -37.41
N HIS A 191 -8.74 21.43 -38.36
CA HIS A 191 -8.56 21.71 -39.78
C HIS A 191 -8.47 23.21 -40.10
N GLU A 192 -9.28 24.02 -39.43
CA GLU A 192 -9.33 25.46 -39.64
C GLU A 192 -8.00 26.12 -39.27
N ARG A 193 -7.55 25.93 -38.02
CA ARG A 193 -6.33 26.58 -37.51
C ARG A 193 -5.06 26.02 -38.12
N ASN A 194 -4.99 24.71 -38.37
CA ASN A 194 -3.82 24.15 -39.05
C ASN A 194 -3.70 24.62 -40.50
N LYS A 195 -4.82 24.89 -41.18
CA LYS A 195 -4.80 25.45 -42.53
C LYS A 195 -4.47 26.95 -42.51
N SER A 196 -5.13 27.74 -41.65
CA SER A 196 -4.98 29.20 -41.63
C SER A 196 -3.67 29.67 -41.01
N GLU A 197 -3.22 29.05 -39.91
CA GLU A 197 -2.03 29.49 -39.17
C GLU A 197 -0.75 28.78 -39.62
N LEU A 198 -0.84 27.51 -40.01
CA LEU A 198 0.33 26.67 -40.29
C LEU A 198 0.45 26.22 -41.76
N GLY A 199 -0.61 26.38 -42.57
CA GLY A 199 -0.63 25.97 -43.97
C GLY A 199 -0.40 24.47 -44.18
N ILE A 200 -0.81 23.62 -43.23
CA ILE A 200 -0.57 22.16 -43.28
C ILE A 200 -1.87 21.36 -43.28
N ALA A 201 -1.90 20.29 -44.10
CA ALA A 201 -2.89 19.23 -44.01
C ALA A 201 -2.30 18.00 -43.28
N PRO A 202 -3.16 17.13 -42.72
CA PRO A 202 -2.73 15.85 -42.14
C PRO A 202 -1.92 14.96 -43.11
N THR A 203 -2.11 15.13 -44.42
CA THR A 203 -1.37 14.43 -45.48
C THR A 203 0.06 14.95 -45.68
N ASP A 204 0.37 16.14 -45.19
CA ASP A 204 1.69 16.79 -45.33
C ASP A 204 2.62 16.49 -44.16
N VAL A 205 2.16 15.73 -43.16
CA VAL A 205 2.85 15.53 -41.90
C VAL A 205 3.10 14.04 -41.65
N LEU A 206 4.30 13.71 -41.18
CA LEU A 206 4.66 12.34 -40.82
C LEU A 206 4.04 11.94 -39.46
N PRO A 207 3.71 10.65 -39.24
CA PRO A 207 3.19 10.16 -37.97
C PRO A 207 4.07 10.48 -36.75
N GLN A 208 5.39 10.43 -36.92
CA GLN A 208 6.39 10.70 -35.88
C GLN A 208 6.94 12.13 -35.90
N SER A 209 6.25 13.05 -36.58
CA SER A 209 6.65 14.45 -36.58
C SER A 209 6.53 15.07 -35.19
N ASN A 210 7.57 15.79 -34.78
CA ASN A 210 7.57 16.62 -33.57
C ASN A 210 7.03 18.04 -33.83
N LYS A 211 6.49 18.31 -35.02
CA LYS A 211 5.91 19.62 -35.34
C LYS A 211 4.66 19.85 -34.49
N ASP A 212 4.60 21.00 -33.84
CA ASP A 212 3.43 21.44 -33.11
C ASP A 212 2.27 21.78 -34.06
N VAL A 213 1.13 21.13 -33.85
CA VAL A 213 -0.10 21.32 -34.63
C VAL A 213 -1.29 21.44 -33.69
N TRP A 214 -2.37 22.05 -34.17
CA TRP A 214 -3.59 22.28 -33.41
C TRP A 214 -4.50 21.06 -33.41
N TRP A 215 -5.01 20.73 -32.21
CA TRP A 215 -5.97 19.68 -31.96
C TRP A 215 -7.18 20.24 -31.22
N THR A 216 -8.34 19.65 -31.48
CA THR A 216 -9.58 19.87 -30.74
C THR A 216 -9.91 18.59 -29.98
N CYS A 217 -10.27 18.71 -28.71
CA CYS A 217 -10.62 17.53 -27.90
C CYS A 217 -11.96 16.93 -28.36
N GLN A 218 -12.02 15.60 -28.39
CA GLN A 218 -13.26 14.88 -28.70
C GLN A 218 -14.30 14.98 -27.58
N ASN A 219 -13.88 15.20 -26.33
CA ASN A 219 -14.78 15.26 -25.17
C ASN A 219 -15.32 16.67 -24.91
N ASP A 220 -14.62 17.72 -25.35
CA ASP A 220 -15.02 19.11 -25.18
C ASP A 220 -14.41 19.97 -26.28
N GLU A 221 -15.23 20.47 -27.20
CA GLU A 221 -14.77 21.25 -28.36
C GLU A 221 -14.10 22.57 -27.96
N ARG A 222 -14.32 23.06 -26.73
CA ARG A 222 -13.65 24.25 -26.19
C ARG A 222 -12.18 23.98 -25.90
N HIS A 223 -11.79 22.73 -25.71
CA HIS A 223 -10.39 22.34 -25.50
C HIS A 223 -9.65 22.29 -26.83
N THR A 224 -9.13 23.45 -27.23
CA THR A 224 -8.18 23.56 -28.34
C THR A 224 -6.76 23.63 -27.80
N TYR A 225 -5.86 22.78 -28.29
CA TYR A 225 -4.48 22.69 -27.79
C TYR A 225 -3.47 22.32 -28.87
N VAL A 226 -2.24 22.75 -28.66
CA VAL A 226 -1.09 22.35 -29.46
C VAL A 226 -0.47 21.08 -28.89
N ALA A 227 -0.19 20.12 -29.77
CA ALA A 227 0.62 18.93 -29.48
C ALA A 227 1.24 18.40 -30.77
N SER A 228 2.33 17.63 -30.67
CA SER A 228 2.91 17.01 -31.86
C SER A 228 2.14 15.76 -32.32
N PRO A 229 2.10 15.47 -33.63
CA PRO A 229 1.60 14.20 -34.15
C PRO A 229 2.23 12.98 -33.48
N ALA A 230 3.54 13.02 -33.19
CA ALA A 230 4.24 11.94 -32.51
C ALA A 230 3.71 11.68 -31.08
N GLU A 231 3.35 12.72 -30.33
CA GLU A 231 2.76 12.57 -28.99
C GLU A 231 1.35 11.97 -29.06
N ARG A 232 0.54 12.45 -29.99
CA ARG A 232 -0.80 11.92 -30.25
C ARG A 232 -0.76 10.46 -30.73
N PHE A 233 0.23 10.13 -31.56
CA PHE A 233 0.48 8.77 -32.04
C PHE A 233 0.75 7.80 -30.87
N ARG A 234 1.48 8.24 -29.84
CA ARG A 234 1.73 7.47 -28.60
C ARG A 234 0.54 7.42 -27.63
N GLY A 235 -0.60 8.02 -27.99
CA GLY A 235 -1.83 8.00 -27.20
C GLY A 235 -1.97 9.13 -26.18
N ARG A 236 -1.19 10.23 -26.29
CA ARG A 236 -1.40 11.39 -25.40
C ARG A 236 -2.70 12.12 -25.77
N GLY A 237 -3.62 12.17 -24.81
CA GLY A 237 -4.92 12.82 -24.94
C GLY A 237 -4.89 14.34 -24.73
N CYS A 238 -6.08 14.92 -24.58
CA CYS A 238 -6.26 16.34 -24.28
C CYS A 238 -5.65 16.69 -22.90
N PRO A 239 -4.79 17.73 -22.80
CA PRO A 239 -4.14 18.12 -21.55
C PRO A 239 -5.11 18.68 -20.49
N TYR A 240 -6.27 19.21 -20.90
CA TYR A 240 -7.32 19.69 -19.99
C TYR A 240 -8.08 18.51 -19.36
N CYS A 241 -8.50 17.53 -20.16
CA CYS A 241 -9.20 16.34 -19.65
C CYS A 241 -8.37 15.53 -18.64
N VAL A 242 -7.05 15.45 -18.85
CA VAL A 242 -6.14 14.77 -17.90
C VAL A 242 -5.66 15.67 -16.75
N GLY A 243 -6.16 16.92 -16.67
CA GLY A 243 -5.88 17.85 -15.58
C GLY A 243 -4.49 18.48 -15.57
N LYS A 244 -3.73 18.38 -16.67
CA LYS A 244 -2.40 19.02 -16.83
C LYS A 244 -2.50 20.50 -17.17
N ARG A 245 -3.60 20.93 -17.81
CA ARG A 245 -3.99 22.32 -17.98
C ARG A 245 -5.31 22.55 -17.27
N VAL A 246 -5.49 23.75 -16.71
CA VAL A 246 -6.68 24.10 -15.94
C VAL A 246 -7.58 25.02 -16.76
N ASP A 247 -8.87 24.75 -16.75
CA ASP A 247 -9.90 25.59 -17.32
C ASP A 247 -11.20 25.45 -16.49
N ALA A 248 -12.28 26.12 -16.92
CA ALA A 248 -13.56 26.05 -16.23
C ALA A 248 -14.17 24.62 -16.21
N SER A 249 -13.78 23.73 -17.12
CA SER A 249 -14.30 22.35 -17.15
C SER A 249 -13.72 21.45 -16.06
N ASN A 250 -12.57 21.82 -15.49
CA ASN A 250 -11.83 20.96 -14.56
C ASN A 250 -11.30 21.65 -13.29
N SER A 251 -11.44 22.97 -13.17
CA SER A 251 -10.97 23.72 -12.00
C SER A 251 -11.78 23.40 -10.75
N VAL A 252 -11.18 23.53 -9.57
CA VAL A 252 -11.88 23.34 -8.29
C VAL A 252 -13.00 24.36 -8.14
N GLY A 253 -12.72 25.62 -8.49
CA GLY A 253 -13.68 26.73 -8.36
C GLY A 253 -14.96 26.50 -9.17
N ALA A 254 -14.82 26.15 -10.45
CA ALA A 254 -15.97 25.97 -11.34
C ALA A 254 -16.71 24.65 -11.11
N THR A 255 -15.98 23.54 -10.91
CA THR A 255 -16.61 22.21 -10.86
C THR A 255 -17.05 21.79 -9.46
N ARG A 256 -16.46 22.37 -8.40
CA ARG A 256 -16.80 22.03 -7.00
C ARG A 256 -16.87 23.27 -6.10
N PRO A 257 -17.93 24.10 -6.21
CA PRO A 257 -18.11 25.30 -5.39
C PRO A 257 -18.06 25.03 -3.88
N ALA A 258 -18.63 23.91 -3.43
CA ALA A 258 -18.60 23.54 -2.00
C ALA A 258 -17.18 23.26 -1.48
N LEU A 259 -16.30 22.73 -2.34
CA LEU A 259 -14.89 22.50 -1.99
C LEU A 259 -14.08 23.79 -2.10
N ALA A 260 -14.37 24.64 -3.09
CA ALA A 260 -13.79 25.97 -3.20
C ALA A 260 -14.12 26.86 -1.99
N ALA A 261 -15.31 26.70 -1.39
CA ALA A 261 -15.69 27.37 -0.15
C ALA A 261 -14.88 26.93 1.10
N GLU A 262 -14.14 25.83 0.99
CA GLU A 262 -13.20 25.36 2.03
C GLU A 262 -11.75 25.74 1.71
N TRP A 263 -11.51 26.47 0.62
CA TRP A 263 -10.18 26.92 0.22
C TRP A 263 -9.70 28.04 1.12
N ASP A 264 -8.52 27.88 1.72
CA ASP A 264 -7.95 28.93 2.56
C ASP A 264 -7.55 30.15 1.69
N PRO A 265 -7.98 31.38 2.02
CA PRO A 265 -7.58 32.59 1.31
C PRO A 265 -6.07 32.84 1.31
N ALA A 266 -5.32 32.26 2.25
CA ALA A 266 -3.86 32.39 2.34
C ALA A 266 -3.10 31.57 1.28
N ASN A 267 -3.79 30.74 0.48
CA ASN A 267 -3.14 29.99 -0.60
C ASN A 267 -2.61 30.92 -1.70
N THR A 268 -1.46 30.55 -2.26
CA THR A 268 -0.84 31.28 -3.38
C THR A 268 -1.59 31.14 -4.71
N LYS A 269 -2.49 30.16 -4.84
CA LYS A 269 -3.29 29.90 -6.03
C LYS A 269 -4.77 29.97 -5.68
N ARG A 270 -5.56 30.48 -6.62
CA ARG A 270 -7.02 30.46 -6.54
C ARG A 270 -7.56 29.06 -6.87
N PRO A 271 -8.76 28.70 -6.36
CA PRO A 271 -9.44 27.45 -6.73
C PRO A 271 -9.63 27.27 -8.25
N ASP A 272 -9.76 28.38 -8.99
CA ASP A 272 -9.95 28.37 -10.44
C ASP A 272 -8.68 28.01 -11.23
N GLU A 273 -7.51 28.11 -10.58
CA GLU A 273 -6.20 27.87 -11.20
C GLU A 273 -5.66 26.46 -10.92
N VAL A 274 -6.45 25.63 -10.23
CA VAL A 274 -6.06 24.28 -9.84
C VAL A 274 -7.13 23.28 -10.28
N SER A 275 -6.72 22.23 -10.99
CA SER A 275 -7.62 21.15 -11.40
C SER A 275 -8.00 20.26 -10.22
N ILE A 276 -9.21 19.69 -10.26
CA ILE A 276 -9.72 18.81 -9.20
C ILE A 276 -8.90 17.53 -8.94
N GLY A 277 -8.09 17.11 -9.91
CA GLY A 277 -7.21 15.94 -9.81
C GLY A 277 -5.77 16.29 -9.44
N SER A 278 -5.48 17.55 -9.12
CA SER A 278 -4.12 18.01 -8.85
C SER A 278 -3.58 17.50 -7.52
N ASP A 279 -2.30 17.12 -7.49
CA ASP A 279 -1.57 16.83 -6.26
C ASP A 279 -1.09 18.09 -5.52
N PHE A 280 -1.46 19.28 -6.01
CA PHE A 280 -1.22 20.53 -5.32
C PHE A 280 -1.76 20.47 -3.88
N ARG A 281 -0.88 20.68 -2.90
CA ARG A 281 -1.24 20.72 -1.48
C ARG A 281 -1.70 22.12 -1.14
N ALA A 282 -3.01 22.33 -1.12
CA ALA A 282 -3.62 23.57 -0.66
C ALA A 282 -3.81 23.54 0.87
N ALA A 283 -3.80 24.73 1.47
CA ALA A 283 -4.38 24.98 2.78
C ALA A 283 -5.91 25.00 2.67
N TRP A 284 -6.58 24.40 3.65
CA TRP A 284 -8.03 24.29 3.71
C TRP A 284 -8.52 24.79 5.06
N ILE A 285 -9.70 25.39 5.06
CA ILE A 285 -10.40 25.90 6.23
C ILE A 285 -11.75 25.21 6.36
N CYS A 286 -12.15 24.86 7.59
CA CYS A 286 -13.44 24.21 7.79
C CYS A 286 -14.57 25.25 7.79
N ARG A 287 -15.66 24.95 7.11
CA ARG A 287 -16.86 25.80 7.12
C ARG A 287 -17.61 25.83 8.45
N LYS A 288 -17.33 24.89 9.37
CA LYS A 288 -17.98 24.83 10.69
C LYS A 288 -17.20 25.59 11.76
N ASP A 289 -15.90 25.73 11.58
CA ASP A 289 -14.98 26.27 12.58
C ASP A 289 -13.70 26.70 11.85
N ASP A 290 -13.45 28.00 11.82
CA ASP A 290 -12.35 28.63 11.08
C ASP A 290 -10.97 28.40 11.73
N ALA A 291 -10.93 27.93 12.98
CA ALA A 291 -9.71 27.47 13.64
C ALA A 291 -9.24 26.13 13.06
N HIS A 292 -10.14 25.34 12.47
CA HIS A 292 -9.76 24.10 11.80
C HIS A 292 -9.13 24.39 10.43
N ARG A 293 -7.80 24.45 10.42
CA ARG A 293 -7.00 24.61 9.21
C ARG A 293 -6.10 23.42 8.97
N TRP A 294 -6.02 22.94 7.73
CA TRP A 294 -5.16 21.80 7.39
C TRP A 294 -4.64 21.83 5.96
N MET A 295 -3.49 21.20 5.74
CA MET A 295 -2.91 21.00 4.41
C MET A 295 -3.32 19.64 3.84
N ALA A 296 -3.83 19.61 2.61
CA ALA A 296 -4.13 18.38 1.88
C ALA A 296 -4.02 18.58 0.36
N ALA A 297 -3.72 17.51 -0.37
CA ALA A 297 -3.73 17.52 -1.83
C ALA A 297 -5.17 17.71 -2.34
N VAL A 298 -5.35 18.54 -3.37
CA VAL A 298 -6.66 18.77 -4.01
C VAL A 298 -7.29 17.44 -4.46
N SER A 299 -6.50 16.56 -5.09
CA SER A 299 -6.92 15.23 -5.55
C SER A 299 -7.51 14.34 -4.45
N SER A 300 -7.15 14.56 -3.18
CA SER A 300 -7.64 13.75 -2.05
C SER A 300 -8.98 14.22 -1.47
N ARG A 301 -9.40 15.45 -1.77
CA ARG A 301 -10.59 16.09 -1.16
C ARG A 301 -11.95 15.63 -1.70
N PRO A 302 -12.10 15.24 -2.97
CA PRO A 302 -13.38 14.77 -3.50
C PRO A 302 -13.81 13.39 -3.01
N ALA A 303 -12.91 12.63 -2.37
CA ALA A 303 -13.19 11.27 -1.92
C ALA A 303 -14.08 11.23 -0.67
N ASN A 304 -14.85 10.15 -0.52
CA ASN A 304 -15.66 9.89 0.67
C ASN A 304 -14.79 9.98 1.94
N GLY A 305 -15.23 10.80 2.91
CA GLY A 305 -14.55 10.99 4.18
C GLY A 305 -13.46 12.07 4.17
N ALA A 306 -13.22 12.80 3.08
CA ALA A 306 -12.20 13.85 3.00
C ALA A 306 -12.66 15.26 3.47
N GLY A 307 -13.67 15.32 4.35
CA GLY A 307 -14.03 16.54 5.08
C GLY A 307 -12.99 16.93 6.12
N CYS A 308 -13.30 17.98 6.90
CA CYS A 308 -12.43 18.50 7.96
C CYS A 308 -11.95 17.38 8.91
N PRO A 309 -10.63 17.16 9.04
CA PRO A 309 -10.08 16.06 9.85
C PRO A 309 -10.25 16.27 11.35
N PHE A 310 -10.46 17.51 11.79
CA PHE A 310 -10.73 17.84 13.19
C PHE A 310 -12.17 17.51 13.57
N CYS A 311 -13.15 17.96 12.77
CA CYS A 311 -14.56 17.61 12.97
C CYS A 311 -14.82 16.10 12.91
N SER A 312 -14.06 15.36 12.10
CA SER A 312 -14.17 13.90 12.02
C SER A 312 -13.37 13.17 13.12
N GLY A 313 -12.75 13.88 14.06
CA GLY A 313 -11.96 13.31 15.16
C GLY A 313 -10.65 12.62 14.74
N ARG A 314 -10.16 12.87 13.51
CA ARG A 314 -8.90 12.28 13.01
C ARG A 314 -7.67 13.10 13.38
N ARG A 315 -7.85 14.38 13.69
CA ARG A 315 -6.83 15.26 14.25
C ARG A 315 -7.34 15.84 15.58
N PRO A 316 -6.47 15.96 16.59
CA PRO A 316 -6.85 16.59 17.85
C PRO A 316 -7.08 18.08 17.66
N THR A 317 -7.98 18.59 18.49
CA THR A 317 -8.15 20.00 18.83
C THR A 317 -7.71 20.20 20.28
N GLU A 318 -7.58 21.46 20.73
CA GLU A 318 -7.26 21.78 22.12
C GLU A 318 -8.21 21.11 23.13
N ALA A 319 -9.48 20.94 22.76
CA ALA A 319 -10.49 20.31 23.60
C ALA A 319 -10.56 18.77 23.50
N THR A 320 -9.88 18.14 22.52
CA THR A 320 -10.06 16.70 22.23
C THR A 320 -8.76 15.89 22.29
N ARG A 321 -7.64 16.54 22.58
CA ARG A 321 -6.34 15.90 22.79
C ARG A 321 -6.31 15.02 24.05
N VAL A 322 -5.65 13.87 23.96
CA VAL A 322 -5.72 12.82 25.01
C VAL A 322 -5.12 13.25 26.35
N ASP A 323 -4.07 14.05 26.35
CA ASP A 323 -3.51 14.68 27.55
C ASP A 323 -4.52 15.55 28.32
N VAL A 324 -5.40 16.26 27.62
CA VAL A 324 -6.43 17.11 28.26
C VAL A 324 -7.60 16.27 28.75
N ILE A 325 -8.16 15.41 27.88
CA ILE A 325 -9.40 14.68 28.23
C ILE A 325 -9.17 13.42 29.07
N LEU A 326 -7.95 12.86 29.06
CA LEU A 326 -7.58 11.62 29.76
C LEU A 326 -6.16 11.72 30.37
N PRO A 327 -5.91 12.64 31.32
CA PRO A 327 -4.57 12.89 31.87
C PRO A 327 -3.95 11.66 32.53
N ALA A 328 -4.73 10.86 33.27
CA ALA A 328 -4.26 9.62 33.88
C ALA A 328 -3.82 8.56 32.85
N LEU A 329 -4.39 8.58 31.64
CA LEU A 329 -3.95 7.72 30.54
C LEU A 329 -2.69 8.28 29.88
N ALA A 330 -2.59 9.60 29.73
CA ALA A 330 -1.39 10.25 29.19
C ALA A 330 -0.14 9.97 30.04
N LEU A 331 -0.27 9.81 31.37
CA LEU A 331 0.82 9.38 32.26
C LEU A 331 1.34 7.96 31.95
N GLN A 332 0.53 7.13 31.30
CA GLN A 332 0.92 5.77 30.89
C GLN A 332 1.58 5.76 29.51
N TRP A 333 1.79 6.92 28.89
CA TRP A 333 2.50 7.03 27.62
C TRP A 333 3.98 6.68 27.83
N HIS A 334 4.52 5.78 27.01
CA HIS A 334 5.93 5.44 27.14
C HIS A 334 6.81 6.66 26.77
N PRO A 335 7.80 7.04 27.60
CA PRO A 335 8.53 8.31 27.46
C PRO A 335 9.40 8.39 26.19
N THR A 336 10.02 7.27 25.76
CA THR A 336 10.99 7.28 24.63
C THR A 336 10.56 6.48 23.39
N LYS A 337 9.85 5.35 23.56
CA LYS A 337 9.47 4.45 22.44
C LYS A 337 8.48 5.07 21.43
N ASN A 338 7.78 6.14 21.81
CA ASN A 338 6.85 6.86 20.93
C ASN A 338 7.50 7.96 20.09
N ARG A 339 8.83 8.14 20.22
CA ARG A 339 9.59 9.18 19.50
C ARG A 339 8.98 10.56 19.77
N ALA A 340 8.80 11.37 18.74
CA ALA A 340 8.18 12.71 18.84
C ALA A 340 6.67 12.69 19.05
N LEU A 341 6.01 11.52 19.07
CA LEU A 341 4.56 11.46 19.22
C LEU A 341 4.16 11.59 20.70
N THR A 342 3.37 12.62 21.00
CA THR A 342 2.86 12.89 22.34
C THR A 342 1.36 12.59 22.45
N PRO A 343 0.81 12.46 23.68
CA PRO A 343 -0.64 12.39 23.88
C PRO A 343 -1.39 13.62 23.33
N ALA A 344 -0.72 14.76 23.22
CA ALA A 344 -1.27 16.02 22.69
C ALA A 344 -1.57 15.98 21.18
N ASP A 345 -0.99 15.02 20.46
CA ASP A 345 -1.05 14.85 19.00
C ASP A 345 -2.13 13.85 18.54
N VAL A 346 -2.90 13.28 19.47
CA VAL A 346 -3.87 12.23 19.19
C VAL A 346 -5.20 12.49 19.88
N THR A 347 -6.28 12.01 19.25
CA THR A 347 -7.62 11.94 19.85
C THR A 347 -7.82 10.58 20.52
N ALA A 348 -8.76 10.49 21.46
CA ALA A 348 -9.15 9.23 22.09
C ALA A 348 -9.60 8.15 21.07
N GLY A 349 -10.17 8.55 19.93
CA GLY A 349 -10.58 7.62 18.87
C GLY A 349 -9.46 7.16 17.93
N SER A 350 -8.21 7.58 18.16
CA SER A 350 -7.09 7.33 17.24
C SER A 350 -6.69 5.85 17.15
N ASN A 351 -6.60 5.34 15.92
CA ASN A 351 -6.09 4.00 15.63
C ASN A 351 -4.55 3.94 15.59
N ARG A 352 -3.83 5.00 15.97
CA ARG A 352 -2.36 4.97 16.04
C ARG A 352 -1.92 4.01 17.13
N ARG A 353 -1.03 3.09 16.78
CA ARG A 353 -0.36 2.19 17.72
C ARG A 353 0.79 2.92 18.39
N VAL A 354 0.80 2.90 19.71
CA VAL A 354 1.80 3.57 20.56
C VAL A 354 2.19 2.64 21.70
N TRP A 355 3.35 2.88 22.27
CA TRP A 355 3.89 2.16 23.41
C TRP A 355 3.36 2.76 24.71
N TRP A 356 2.92 1.88 25.60
CA TRP A 356 2.38 2.20 26.91
C TRP A 356 3.29 1.60 27.98
N LEU A 357 3.32 2.28 29.12
CA LEU A 357 3.96 1.87 30.37
C LEU A 357 2.88 1.54 31.39
N CYS A 358 3.04 0.42 32.11
CA CYS A 358 2.03 0.01 33.08
C CYS A 358 2.14 0.89 34.32
N PRO A 359 1.03 1.41 34.86
CA PRO A 359 1.05 2.16 36.11
C PRO A 359 1.38 1.29 37.33
N GLN A 360 1.25 -0.05 37.21
CA GLN A 360 1.50 -0.99 38.32
C GLN A 360 2.94 -1.53 38.32
N ASP A 361 3.60 -1.58 37.17
CA ASP A 361 4.95 -2.13 37.02
C ASP A 361 5.65 -1.50 35.81
N ALA A 362 6.73 -0.76 36.05
CA ALA A 362 7.47 -0.09 34.99
C ALA A 362 8.18 -1.06 34.02
N GLY A 363 8.36 -2.33 34.39
CA GLY A 363 8.84 -3.37 33.49
C GLY A 363 7.82 -3.77 32.42
N HIS A 364 6.54 -3.55 32.67
CA HIS A 364 5.47 -3.89 31.74
C HIS A 364 5.29 -2.81 30.68
N VAL A 365 5.89 -3.07 29.51
CA VAL A 365 5.80 -2.22 28.32
C VAL A 365 5.08 -2.96 27.20
N TRP A 366 4.13 -2.31 26.51
CA TRP A 366 3.41 -2.93 25.39
C TRP A 366 2.91 -1.92 24.37
N ALA A 367 2.70 -2.38 23.12
CA ALA A 367 2.23 -1.54 22.03
C ALA A 367 0.78 -1.85 21.62
N THR A 368 -0.14 -0.90 21.81
CA THR A 368 -1.55 -1.01 21.37
C THR A 368 -2.07 0.33 20.85
N THR A 369 -3.29 0.37 20.28
CA THR A 369 -3.88 1.61 19.77
C THR A 369 -4.34 2.54 20.89
N VAL A 370 -4.31 3.85 20.64
CA VAL A 370 -4.87 4.85 21.57
C VAL A 370 -6.34 4.59 21.84
N ARG A 371 -7.13 4.28 20.79
CA ARG A 371 -8.54 3.90 20.91
C ARG A 371 -8.77 2.75 21.88
N ALA A 372 -7.97 1.67 21.78
CA ALA A 372 -8.14 0.52 22.65
C ALA A 372 -7.98 0.91 24.13
N ARG A 373 -7.00 1.77 24.45
CA ARG A 373 -6.81 2.25 25.83
C ARG A 373 -7.89 3.24 26.27
N ALA A 374 -8.20 4.20 25.41
CA ALA A 374 -8.99 5.38 25.75
C ALA A 374 -10.50 5.13 25.77
N LEU A 375 -11.00 4.28 24.86
CA LEU A 375 -12.44 4.01 24.70
C LEU A 375 -12.83 2.58 25.04
N ASP A 376 -11.98 1.60 24.71
CA ASP A 376 -12.27 0.19 24.97
C ASP A 376 -11.75 -0.27 26.34
N HIS A 377 -11.12 0.64 27.10
CA HIS A 377 -10.53 0.41 28.43
C HIS A 377 -9.55 -0.78 28.48
N ASP A 378 -8.85 -1.01 27.38
CA ASP A 378 -7.89 -2.09 27.27
C ASP A 378 -6.72 -1.86 28.24
N GLY A 379 -6.46 -2.84 29.11
CA GLY A 379 -5.49 -2.73 30.19
C GLY A 379 -4.06 -3.12 29.79
N CYS A 380 -3.20 -3.21 30.80
CA CYS A 380 -1.87 -3.79 30.64
C CYS A 380 -1.96 -5.28 30.28
N LYS A 381 -1.31 -5.67 29.18
CA LYS A 381 -1.33 -7.05 28.69
C LYS A 381 -0.51 -8.02 29.54
N TRP A 382 0.40 -7.49 30.35
CA TRP A 382 1.18 -8.25 31.31
C TRP A 382 0.38 -8.52 32.59
N CYS A 383 -0.36 -7.52 33.06
CA CYS A 383 -1.22 -7.64 34.24
C CYS A 383 -2.57 -8.31 33.97
N ALA A 384 -2.95 -8.49 32.70
CA ALA A 384 -4.21 -9.13 32.34
C ALA A 384 -4.30 -10.52 33.01
N PRO A 385 -5.41 -10.86 33.66
CA PRO A 385 -5.59 -12.18 34.26
C PRO A 385 -5.45 -13.29 33.20
N THR A 386 -4.82 -14.40 33.56
CA THR A 386 -4.78 -15.58 32.69
C THR A 386 -5.85 -16.56 33.11
N ILE A 387 -6.67 -17.00 32.15
CA ILE A 387 -7.61 -18.09 32.38
C ILE A 387 -6.81 -19.40 32.43
N ARG A 388 -6.89 -20.13 33.55
CA ARG A 388 -6.19 -21.41 33.73
C ARG A 388 -7.15 -22.57 33.90
N SER A 389 -6.76 -23.75 33.42
CA SER A 389 -7.54 -24.99 33.62
C SER A 389 -7.09 -25.70 34.89
N SER A 390 -7.96 -26.56 35.45
CA SER A 390 -7.60 -27.36 36.63
C SER A 390 -6.41 -28.29 36.35
N VAL A 391 -6.32 -28.85 35.15
CA VAL A 391 -5.23 -29.73 34.73
C VAL A 391 -3.91 -28.96 34.62
N ASP A 392 -3.94 -27.79 33.99
CA ASP A 392 -2.79 -26.89 33.90
C ASP A 392 -2.24 -26.50 35.29
N ILE A 393 -3.13 -26.18 36.25
CA ILE A 393 -2.72 -25.91 37.64
C ILE A 393 -2.15 -27.17 38.31
N ALA A 394 -2.80 -28.33 38.16
CA ALA A 394 -2.33 -29.58 38.74
C ALA A 394 -0.92 -29.95 38.24
N LEU A 395 -0.72 -29.89 36.93
CA LEU A 395 0.61 -30.11 36.34
C LEU A 395 1.63 -29.09 36.87
N ALA A 396 1.29 -27.80 36.92
CA ALA A 396 2.21 -26.80 37.46
C ALA A 396 2.57 -27.05 38.94
N CYS A 397 1.64 -27.56 39.74
CA CYS A 397 1.89 -27.95 41.13
C CYS A 397 2.81 -29.16 41.24
N GLU A 398 2.58 -30.20 40.44
CA GLU A 398 3.45 -31.39 40.41
C GLU A 398 4.87 -31.02 39.97
N PHE A 399 5.01 -30.20 38.92
CA PHE A 399 6.31 -29.70 38.47
C PHE A 399 6.96 -28.75 39.50
N ALA A 400 6.19 -27.95 40.24
CA ALA A 400 6.73 -27.16 41.35
C ALA A 400 7.20 -28.02 42.52
N ALA A 401 6.57 -29.16 42.77
CA ALA A 401 7.04 -30.10 43.79
C ALA A 401 8.39 -30.73 43.42
N VAL A 402 8.64 -30.95 42.11
CA VAL A 402 9.94 -31.45 41.61
C VAL A 402 10.98 -30.33 41.47
N PHE A 403 10.57 -29.13 41.02
CA PHE A 403 11.44 -27.99 40.74
C PHE A 403 11.01 -26.73 41.52
N PRO A 404 11.08 -26.74 42.87
CA PRO A 404 10.48 -25.70 43.71
C PRO A 404 11.11 -24.30 43.56
N GLN A 405 12.36 -24.22 43.10
CA GLN A 405 13.03 -22.94 42.87
C GLN A 405 12.72 -22.34 41.48
N ASP A 406 12.20 -23.16 40.56
CA ASP A 406 12.04 -22.77 39.15
C ASP A 406 10.58 -22.54 38.77
N VAL A 407 9.65 -23.33 39.30
CA VAL A 407 8.25 -23.33 38.90
C VAL A 407 7.38 -22.71 39.99
N ASP A 408 6.70 -21.61 39.67
CA ASP A 408 5.63 -21.04 40.51
C ASP A 408 4.27 -21.60 40.05
N PRO A 409 3.60 -22.44 40.86
CA PRO A 409 2.33 -23.02 40.46
C PRO A 409 1.18 -22.00 40.48
N LYS A 410 1.33 -20.86 41.17
CA LYS A 410 0.29 -19.83 41.30
C LYS A 410 0.28 -18.85 40.14
N ARG A 411 1.38 -18.71 39.39
CA ARG A 411 1.52 -17.73 38.31
C ARG A 411 2.17 -18.35 37.09
N GLN A 412 1.56 -18.15 35.92
CA GLN A 412 2.21 -18.46 34.65
C GLN A 412 3.24 -17.39 34.31
N GLU A 413 4.44 -17.82 33.99
CA GLU A 413 5.50 -16.93 33.53
C GLU A 413 5.12 -16.30 32.18
N ARG A 414 5.42 -15.01 32.03
CA ARG A 414 5.10 -14.24 30.82
C ARG A 414 6.39 -13.79 30.16
N LEU A 415 6.57 -14.15 28.90
CA LEU A 415 7.78 -13.85 28.13
C LEU A 415 7.48 -12.83 27.02
N ASP A 416 8.37 -11.84 26.86
CA ASP A 416 8.38 -10.98 25.68
C ASP A 416 9.07 -11.71 24.53
N LEU A 417 8.27 -12.22 23.59
CA LEU A 417 8.74 -12.91 22.40
C LEU A 417 8.52 -12.07 21.11
N GLY A 418 8.43 -10.74 21.24
CA GLY A 418 8.28 -9.83 20.09
C GLY A 418 6.87 -9.77 19.50
N HIS A 419 5.86 -10.26 20.21
CA HIS A 419 4.46 -10.18 19.81
C HIS A 419 3.72 -9.01 20.50
N ASN A 420 2.53 -8.64 20.02
CA ASN A 420 1.70 -7.55 20.60
C ASN A 420 1.24 -7.80 22.05
N ARG A 421 1.39 -9.02 22.56
CA ARG A 421 1.10 -9.41 23.94
C ARG A 421 2.21 -10.36 24.40
N PRO A 422 2.61 -10.32 25.68
CA PRO A 422 3.50 -11.34 26.22
C PRO A 422 2.88 -12.72 26.07
N HIS A 423 3.72 -13.71 25.81
CA HIS A 423 3.30 -15.11 25.78
C HIS A 423 3.37 -15.67 27.18
N SER A 424 2.23 -16.13 27.72
CA SER A 424 2.25 -16.96 28.92
C SER A 424 2.81 -18.34 28.57
N VAL A 425 3.59 -18.92 29.46
CA VAL A 425 4.04 -20.31 29.40
C VAL A 425 3.36 -21.06 30.54
N ASP A 426 2.79 -22.23 30.26
CA ASP A 426 2.01 -22.96 31.26
C ASP A 426 2.88 -23.41 32.44
N ILE A 427 4.06 -23.97 32.13
CA ILE A 427 5.08 -24.34 33.12
C ILE A 427 6.46 -23.97 32.57
N LEU A 428 7.24 -23.21 33.33
CA LEU A 428 8.60 -22.83 32.96
C LEU A 428 9.60 -23.29 34.03
N ILE A 429 10.49 -24.21 33.68
CA ILE A 429 11.64 -24.57 34.51
C ILE A 429 12.75 -23.56 34.21
N LYS A 430 12.81 -22.49 35.01
CA LYS A 430 13.59 -21.26 34.73
C LYS A 430 15.08 -21.53 34.55
N SER A 431 15.74 -22.16 35.52
CA SER A 431 17.18 -22.44 35.51
C SER A 431 17.62 -23.25 34.28
N LEU A 432 16.75 -24.16 33.83
CA LEU A 432 17.00 -25.04 32.69
C LEU A 432 16.49 -24.48 31.34
N ARG A 433 15.77 -23.35 31.35
CA ARG A 433 15.10 -22.80 30.16
C ARG A 433 14.22 -23.82 29.43
N ILE A 434 13.48 -24.64 30.17
CA ILE A 434 12.52 -25.61 29.61
C ILE A 434 11.11 -25.05 29.76
N ALA A 435 10.44 -24.80 28.63
CA ALA A 435 9.05 -24.41 28.56
C ALA A 435 8.16 -25.63 28.25
N ILE A 436 7.15 -25.86 29.07
CA ILE A 436 6.18 -26.95 28.90
C ILE A 436 4.81 -26.33 28.70
N GLU A 437 4.13 -26.76 27.65
CA GLU A 437 2.81 -26.26 27.24
C GLU A 437 1.78 -27.39 27.30
N PHE A 438 0.61 -27.13 27.87
CA PHE A 438 -0.48 -28.10 27.91
C PHE A 438 -1.58 -27.72 26.92
N ASP A 439 -1.67 -28.49 25.83
CA ASP A 439 -2.65 -28.27 24.77
C ASP A 439 -3.85 -29.22 24.94
N GLY A 440 -4.88 -28.73 25.62
CA GLY A 440 -6.14 -29.45 25.70
C GLY A 440 -6.82 -29.55 24.33
N SER A 441 -7.29 -30.75 23.95
CA SER A 441 -7.79 -31.00 22.58
C SER A 441 -9.05 -30.22 22.23
N TYR A 442 -9.78 -29.76 23.25
CA TYR A 442 -10.91 -28.86 23.09
C TYR A 442 -10.51 -27.45 22.63
N SER A 443 -9.41 -26.91 23.17
CA SER A 443 -9.01 -25.51 22.98
C SER A 443 -8.01 -25.31 21.83
N HIS A 444 -7.40 -26.39 21.35
CA HIS A 444 -6.33 -26.37 20.35
C HIS A 444 -6.66 -27.10 19.05
N LYS A 445 -7.93 -27.53 18.86
CA LYS A 445 -8.35 -28.24 17.66
C LYS A 445 -8.35 -27.36 16.41
N GLY A 446 -7.74 -27.88 15.34
CA GLY A 446 -7.85 -27.37 13.98
C GLY A 446 -6.66 -26.52 13.53
N GLU A 447 -6.49 -26.42 12.21
CA GLU A 447 -5.30 -25.86 11.56
C GLU A 447 -4.89 -24.47 12.07
N ALA A 448 -5.86 -23.59 12.36
CA ALA A 448 -5.58 -22.23 12.83
C ALA A 448 -5.04 -22.18 14.28
N HIS A 449 -5.37 -23.17 15.11
CA HIS A 449 -4.80 -23.30 16.45
C HIS A 449 -3.41 -23.93 16.37
N GLU A 450 -3.27 -25.02 15.62
CA GLU A 450 -2.00 -25.70 15.38
C GLU A 450 -0.93 -24.78 14.77
N ALA A 451 -1.33 -23.91 13.84
CA ALA A 451 -0.44 -22.90 13.27
C ALA A 451 0.02 -21.86 14.32
N ARG A 452 -0.86 -21.47 15.26
CA ARG A 452 -0.51 -20.55 16.34
C ARG A 452 0.41 -21.20 17.36
N ASP A 453 0.15 -22.46 17.71
CA ASP A 453 0.97 -23.24 18.63
C ASP A 453 2.37 -23.44 18.03
N SER A 454 2.45 -23.80 16.74
CA SER A 454 3.70 -23.90 15.98
C SER A 454 4.49 -22.59 15.98
N VAL A 455 3.81 -21.45 15.77
CA VAL A 455 4.46 -20.12 15.83
C VAL A 455 4.98 -19.83 17.23
N LYS A 456 4.22 -20.14 18.28
CA LYS A 456 4.64 -19.95 19.67
C LYS A 456 5.87 -20.81 20.01
N THR A 457 5.84 -22.10 19.64
CA THR A 457 6.97 -23.03 19.81
C THR A 457 8.22 -22.50 19.12
N ARG A 458 8.10 -22.05 17.86
CA ARG A 458 9.23 -21.45 17.13
C ARG A 458 9.79 -20.23 17.85
N LEU A 459 8.95 -19.31 18.30
CA LEU A 459 9.39 -18.09 19.00
C LEU A 459 10.08 -18.40 20.34
N LEU A 460 9.57 -19.38 21.10
CA LEU A 460 10.22 -19.85 22.33
C LEU A 460 11.62 -20.42 22.04
N ARG A 461 11.75 -21.25 20.99
CA ARG A 461 13.04 -21.82 20.57
C ARG A 461 14.02 -20.76 20.09
N GLU A 462 13.57 -19.80 19.29
CA GLU A 462 14.37 -18.65 18.85
C GLU A 462 14.85 -17.81 20.04
N ALA A 463 14.07 -17.73 21.12
CA ALA A 463 14.46 -17.11 22.38
C ALA A 463 15.34 -18.01 23.28
N GLY A 464 15.79 -19.17 22.78
CA GLY A 464 16.70 -20.07 23.48
C GLY A 464 16.03 -20.93 24.56
N TYR A 465 14.73 -21.20 24.44
CA TYR A 465 14.03 -22.16 25.29
C TYR A 465 13.94 -23.52 24.61
N ARG A 466 14.11 -24.57 25.40
CA ARG A 466 13.75 -25.94 25.03
C ARG A 466 12.25 -26.10 25.27
N VAL A 467 11.51 -26.68 24.31
CA VAL A 467 10.04 -26.68 24.34
C VAL A 467 9.52 -28.10 24.21
N VAL A 468 8.66 -28.49 25.15
CA VAL A 468 7.82 -29.71 25.09
C VAL A 468 6.36 -29.29 25.09
N ARG A 469 5.56 -29.78 24.15
CA ARG A 469 4.10 -29.67 24.23
C ARG A 469 3.47 -31.00 24.68
N ILE A 470 2.60 -30.93 25.67
CA ILE A 470 1.71 -32.02 26.08
C ILE A 470 0.45 -31.88 25.23
N ARG A 471 0.27 -32.76 24.26
CA ARG A 471 -0.82 -32.72 23.27
C ARG A 471 -1.88 -33.74 23.65
N GLU A 472 -3.06 -33.30 24.07
CA GLU A 472 -4.18 -34.21 24.30
C GLU A 472 -4.70 -34.79 22.98
N GLU A 473 -4.93 -36.09 22.94
CA GLU A 473 -5.51 -36.75 21.77
C GLU A 473 -6.91 -36.18 21.44
N PRO A 474 -7.27 -36.04 20.14
CA PRO A 474 -6.55 -36.51 18.95
C PRO A 474 -5.64 -35.43 18.32
N LEU A 475 -5.10 -34.48 19.10
CA LEU A 475 -4.23 -33.45 18.53
C LEU A 475 -2.94 -34.09 17.96
N PRO A 476 -2.50 -33.68 16.75
CA PRO A 476 -1.20 -34.13 16.24
C PRO A 476 -0.06 -33.52 17.05
N LEU A 477 1.04 -34.25 17.19
CA LEU A 477 2.30 -33.71 17.68
C LEU A 477 2.83 -32.68 16.68
N LEU A 478 3.32 -31.53 17.17
CA LEU A 478 3.91 -30.50 16.32
C LEU A 478 5.39 -30.78 16.08
N ASP A 479 6.05 -31.33 17.10
CA ASP A 479 7.40 -31.86 17.03
C ASP A 479 7.41 -33.31 17.58
N PRO A 480 7.43 -34.33 16.72
CA PRO A 480 7.39 -35.74 17.15
C PRO A 480 8.58 -36.18 18.01
N GLU A 481 9.69 -35.45 18.01
CA GLU A 481 10.87 -35.77 18.81
C GLU A 481 10.78 -35.20 20.23
N CYS A 482 10.10 -34.05 20.39
CA CYS A 482 10.05 -33.31 21.64
C CYS A 482 8.68 -33.30 22.33
N ASP A 483 7.59 -33.50 21.59
CA ASP A 483 6.22 -33.41 22.12
C ASP A 483 5.72 -34.75 22.68
N VAL A 484 4.80 -34.68 23.64
CA VAL A 484 4.23 -35.85 24.32
C VAL A 484 2.72 -35.92 24.06
N SER A 485 2.25 -37.02 23.48
CA SER A 485 0.81 -37.30 23.36
C SER A 485 0.23 -37.76 24.70
N VAL A 486 -0.96 -37.34 25.09
CA VAL A 486 -1.67 -37.86 26.26
C VAL A 486 -3.14 -38.16 25.93
N GLU A 487 -3.68 -39.21 26.53
CA GLU A 487 -5.08 -39.58 26.31
C GLU A 487 -6.03 -38.51 26.85
N GLN A 488 -7.06 -38.15 26.08
CA GLN A 488 -8.12 -37.29 26.58
C GLN A 488 -9.07 -38.09 27.49
N THR A 489 -9.07 -37.76 28.77
CA THR A 489 -9.98 -38.36 29.76
C THR A 489 -10.84 -37.30 30.46
N ARG A 490 -11.92 -37.74 31.13
CA ARG A 490 -12.79 -36.82 31.89
C ARG A 490 -12.12 -36.28 33.15
N ALA A 491 -11.17 -37.02 33.70
CA ALA A 491 -10.40 -36.65 34.88
C ALA A 491 -8.93 -36.98 34.60
N PRO A 492 -8.20 -36.08 33.92
CA PRO A 492 -6.80 -36.30 33.60
C PRO A 492 -5.97 -36.51 34.86
N ASP A 493 -5.19 -37.59 34.86
CA ASP A 493 -4.29 -37.94 35.96
C ASP A 493 -3.00 -37.11 35.84
N ALA A 494 -2.90 -36.07 36.66
CA ALA A 494 -1.77 -35.16 36.67
C ALA A 494 -0.45 -35.88 37.00
N LYS A 495 -0.47 -36.89 37.88
CA LYS A 495 0.70 -37.70 38.22
C LYS A 495 1.15 -38.54 37.03
N ALA A 496 0.23 -39.22 36.36
CA ALA A 496 0.56 -40.02 35.18
C ALA A 496 1.14 -39.17 34.05
N ILE A 497 0.53 -38.01 33.78
CA ILE A 497 1.02 -37.05 32.78
C ILE A 497 2.41 -36.53 33.16
N THR A 498 2.60 -36.09 34.41
CA THR A 498 3.88 -35.58 34.90
C THR A 498 4.97 -36.64 34.81
N ASN A 499 4.68 -37.88 35.22
CA ASN A 499 5.60 -39.01 35.07
C ASN A 499 6.01 -39.22 33.61
N LYS A 500 5.05 -39.15 32.67
CA LYS A 500 5.33 -39.29 31.23
C LYS A 500 6.27 -38.19 30.73
N VAL A 501 6.01 -36.94 31.11
CA VAL A 501 6.83 -35.80 30.69
C VAL A 501 8.21 -35.85 31.33
N LEU A 502 8.35 -36.11 32.63
CA LEU A 502 9.65 -36.19 33.30
C LEU A 502 10.54 -37.30 32.71
N ARG A 503 9.98 -38.48 32.43
CA ARG A 503 10.72 -39.54 31.73
C ARG A 503 11.17 -39.10 30.34
N HIS A 504 10.32 -38.37 29.62
CA HIS A 504 10.68 -37.84 28.31
C HIS A 504 11.79 -36.79 28.41
N LEU A 505 11.73 -35.86 29.36
CA LEU A 505 12.78 -34.87 29.62
C LEU A 505 14.13 -35.52 29.96
N VAL A 506 14.13 -36.63 30.71
CA VAL A 506 15.33 -37.44 30.97
C VAL A 506 15.83 -38.11 29.68
N SER A 507 14.93 -38.69 28.87
CA SER A 507 15.31 -39.34 27.60
C SER A 507 15.96 -38.37 26.61
N LEU A 508 15.54 -37.09 26.63
CA LEU A 508 16.14 -36.02 25.84
C LEU A 508 17.46 -35.50 26.43
N SER A 509 17.91 -36.04 27.57
CA SER A 509 19.05 -35.54 28.35
C SER A 509 18.89 -34.08 28.77
N TRP A 510 17.65 -33.60 28.98
CA TRP A 510 17.39 -32.22 29.38
C TRP A 510 17.40 -32.02 30.88
N VAL A 511 17.09 -33.09 31.63
CA VAL A 511 17.08 -33.16 33.09
C VAL A 511 17.84 -34.41 33.51
N ALA A 512 18.65 -34.30 34.56
CA ALA A 512 19.39 -35.42 35.11
C ALA A 512 18.43 -36.43 35.81
N PRO A 513 18.60 -37.76 35.62
CA PRO A 513 17.71 -38.76 36.21
C PRO A 513 17.55 -38.64 37.73
N GLU A 514 18.61 -38.28 38.43
CA GLU A 514 18.67 -38.20 39.89
C GLU A 514 17.75 -37.10 40.45
N VAL A 515 17.50 -36.05 39.65
CA VAL A 515 16.62 -34.94 40.02
C VAL A 515 15.16 -35.38 40.07
N VAL A 516 14.76 -36.28 39.17
CA VAL A 516 13.35 -36.69 39.01
C VAL A 516 13.04 -38.05 39.63
N ALA A 517 14.06 -38.87 39.92
CA ALA A 517 13.90 -40.22 40.45
C ALA A 517 13.02 -40.29 41.71
N PRO A 518 13.19 -39.41 42.73
CA PRO A 518 12.34 -39.46 43.92
C PRO A 518 10.84 -39.29 43.60
N TYR A 519 10.53 -38.42 42.64
CA TYR A 519 9.16 -38.23 42.18
C TYR A 519 8.66 -39.44 41.39
N LEU A 520 9.46 -39.94 40.44
CA LEU A 520 9.07 -41.06 39.57
C LEU A 520 8.85 -42.37 40.33
N GLU A 521 9.58 -42.59 41.42
CA GLU A 521 9.45 -43.76 42.30
C GLU A 521 8.22 -43.67 43.23
N SER A 522 7.75 -42.45 43.54
CA SER A 522 6.55 -42.25 44.32
C SER A 522 5.30 -42.74 43.57
N PRO A 523 4.46 -43.60 44.18
CA PRO A 523 3.20 -44.03 43.58
C PRO A 523 2.13 -42.92 43.63
N TYR A 524 2.35 -41.87 44.44
CA TYR A 524 1.39 -40.79 44.66
C TYR A 524 1.83 -39.49 43.99
N ALA A 525 0.84 -38.68 43.60
CA ALA A 525 1.02 -37.26 43.30
C ALA A 525 1.56 -36.52 44.54
N TRP A 526 2.39 -35.50 44.33
CA TRP A 526 3.00 -34.76 45.44
C TRP A 526 2.24 -33.49 45.82
N ALA A 527 1.36 -33.00 44.95
CA ALA A 527 0.76 -31.68 45.10
C ALA A 527 -0.74 -31.62 44.71
N ASP A 528 -1.44 -32.75 44.64
CA ASP A 528 -2.88 -32.81 44.33
C ASP A 528 -3.73 -31.90 45.23
N GLU A 529 -3.52 -31.96 46.55
CA GLU A 529 -4.26 -31.12 47.51
C GLU A 529 -3.97 -29.63 47.31
N VAL A 530 -2.71 -29.28 47.07
CA VAL A 530 -2.26 -27.90 46.82
C VAL A 530 -2.86 -27.38 45.52
N ALA A 531 -2.91 -28.21 44.48
CA ALA A 531 -3.50 -27.87 43.19
C ALA A 531 -5.00 -27.55 43.31
N ALA A 532 -5.74 -28.38 44.05
CA ALA A 532 -7.16 -28.15 44.32
C ALA A 532 -7.38 -26.82 45.04
N GLN A 533 -6.61 -26.55 46.10
CA GLN A 533 -6.69 -25.29 46.85
C GLN A 533 -6.39 -24.07 45.98
N ILE A 534 -5.36 -24.13 45.13
CA ILE A 534 -5.03 -23.02 44.22
C ILE A 534 -6.17 -22.79 43.22
N TYR A 535 -6.67 -23.83 42.56
CA TYR A 535 -7.77 -23.71 41.59
C TYR A 535 -9.05 -23.16 42.25
N GLU A 536 -9.37 -23.60 43.46
CA GLU A 536 -10.53 -23.13 44.22
C GLU A 536 -10.38 -21.72 44.76
N SER A 537 -9.15 -21.20 44.88
CA SER A 537 -8.89 -19.81 45.28
C SER A 537 -9.03 -18.81 44.12
N LEU A 538 -8.96 -19.24 42.86
CA LEU A 538 -9.02 -18.35 41.70
C LEU A 538 -10.40 -17.70 41.53
N PRO A 539 -10.51 -16.43 41.10
CA PRO A 539 -11.79 -15.85 40.71
C PRO A 539 -12.49 -16.66 39.61
N GLU A 540 -13.84 -16.71 39.60
CA GLU A 540 -14.57 -17.50 38.59
C GLU A 540 -14.25 -17.06 37.15
N SER A 541 -13.95 -15.78 36.93
CA SER A 541 -13.53 -15.22 35.63
C SER A 541 -12.18 -15.73 35.14
N GLU A 542 -11.36 -16.30 36.02
CA GLU A 542 -10.01 -16.79 35.74
C GLU A 542 -9.94 -18.33 35.66
N ARG A 543 -11.07 -19.01 35.93
CA ARG A 543 -11.16 -20.47 35.81
C ARG A 543 -11.64 -20.86 34.41
N PHE A 544 -10.91 -21.74 33.75
CA PHE A 544 -11.37 -22.35 32.52
C PHE A 544 -12.46 -23.39 32.83
N VAL A 545 -13.69 -23.12 32.37
CA VAL A 545 -14.80 -24.07 32.45
C VAL A 545 -15.20 -24.48 31.03
N PRO A 546 -15.06 -25.77 30.64
CA PRO A 546 -15.48 -26.27 29.34
C PRO A 546 -16.95 -25.94 29.04
N LEU A 547 -17.31 -25.71 27.77
CA LEU A 547 -18.69 -25.35 27.39
C LEU A 547 -19.72 -26.39 27.84
N SER A 548 -19.35 -27.67 27.89
CA SER A 548 -20.19 -28.76 28.41
C SER A 548 -20.53 -28.59 29.89
N ALA A 549 -19.54 -28.21 30.70
CA ALA A 549 -19.72 -27.91 32.13
C ALA A 549 -20.52 -26.61 32.34
N LYS A 550 -20.34 -25.59 31.49
CA LYS A 550 -21.20 -24.38 31.50
C LYS A 550 -22.66 -24.72 31.19
N ALA A 551 -22.90 -25.59 30.20
CA ALA A 551 -24.24 -26.06 29.85
C ALA A 551 -24.88 -26.92 30.95
N ALA A 552 -24.09 -27.74 31.66
CA ALA A 552 -24.53 -28.53 32.80
C ALA A 552 -24.87 -27.64 34.01
N ARG A 553 -24.04 -26.63 34.32
CA ARG A 553 -24.30 -25.65 35.40
C ARG A 553 -25.56 -24.84 35.12
N LYS A 554 -25.74 -24.37 33.87
CA LYS A 554 -26.96 -23.65 33.45
C LYS A 554 -28.21 -24.53 33.60
N ARG A 555 -28.12 -25.82 33.26
CA ARG A 555 -29.19 -26.80 33.50
C ARG A 555 -29.50 -26.98 34.99
N ARG A 556 -28.49 -27.24 35.83
CA ARG A 556 -28.67 -27.33 37.30
C ARG A 556 -29.27 -26.07 37.92
N GLN A 557 -28.84 -24.89 37.49
CA GLN A 557 -29.43 -23.62 37.96
C GLN A 557 -30.89 -23.48 37.53
N SER A 558 -31.24 -23.90 36.30
CA SER A 558 -32.63 -23.91 35.84
C SER A 558 -33.50 -24.92 36.58
N GLU A 559 -32.94 -26.09 36.92
CA GLU A 559 -33.61 -27.12 37.72
C GLU A 559 -33.83 -26.65 39.16
N LEU A 560 -32.82 -26.07 39.81
CA LEU A 560 -32.93 -25.49 41.15
C LEU A 560 -33.97 -24.35 41.20
N ALA A 561 -33.95 -23.45 40.21
CA ALA A 561 -34.96 -22.39 40.10
C ALA A 561 -36.37 -22.95 39.87
N THR A 562 -36.49 -24.10 39.20
CA THR A 562 -37.77 -24.79 38.99
C THR A 562 -38.25 -25.45 40.29
N VAL A 563 -37.35 -26.13 41.02
CA VAL A 563 -37.63 -26.72 42.33
C VAL A 563 -38.05 -25.65 43.33
N GLU A 564 -37.36 -24.52 43.39
CA GLU A 564 -37.71 -23.42 44.27
C GLU A 564 -39.11 -22.84 43.94
N ARG A 565 -39.43 -22.73 42.65
CA ARG A 565 -40.75 -22.27 42.17
C ARG A 565 -41.86 -23.27 42.53
N LEU A 566 -41.59 -24.57 42.47
CA LEU A 566 -42.53 -25.62 42.86
C LEU A 566 -42.71 -25.69 44.38
N SER A 567 -41.65 -25.50 45.16
CA SER A 567 -41.71 -25.41 46.63
C SER A 567 -42.53 -24.20 47.09
N ARG A 568 -42.34 -23.03 46.46
CA ARG A 568 -43.18 -21.83 46.71
C ARG A 568 -44.64 -22.04 46.32
N LYS A 569 -44.93 -22.82 45.27
CA LYS A 569 -46.31 -23.20 44.93
C LYS A 569 -46.90 -24.15 45.97
N ARG A 570 -46.19 -25.18 46.42
CA ARG A 570 -46.67 -26.10 47.47
C ARG A 570 -46.94 -25.40 48.79
N SER A 571 -46.11 -24.43 49.18
CA SER A 571 -46.35 -23.60 50.37
C SER A 571 -47.63 -22.73 50.26
N ARG A 572 -48.05 -22.33 49.05
CA ARG A 572 -49.30 -21.57 48.83
C ARG A 572 -50.57 -22.41 48.81
N TYR A 573 -50.47 -23.73 48.60
CA TYR A 573 -51.62 -24.64 48.52
C TYR A 573 -51.71 -25.62 49.70
N GLY A 574 -50.83 -25.50 50.71
CA GLY A 574 -50.77 -26.39 51.88
C GLY A 574 -51.47 -25.90 53.15
N SER A 575 -52.24 -24.81 53.10
CA SER A 575 -53.06 -24.34 54.24
C SER A 575 -54.52 -24.21 53.82
N ALA A 576 -55.17 -25.34 53.59
CA ALA A 576 -56.62 -25.44 53.52
C ALA A 576 -57.04 -26.87 53.86
N ASP A 577 -56.96 -27.24 55.14
CA ASP A 577 -57.80 -28.27 55.73
C ASP A 577 -57.78 -28.13 57.26
N GLY A 578 -58.93 -27.75 57.81
CA GLY A 578 -59.13 -27.43 59.22
C GLY A 578 -60.48 -26.79 59.45
N ALA A 579 -61.56 -27.49 59.09
CA ALA A 579 -62.92 -27.10 59.46
C ALA A 579 -63.57 -28.26 60.24
N GLU A 580 -63.58 -28.14 61.56
CA GLU A 580 -64.51 -28.86 62.44
C GLU A 580 -65.81 -28.04 62.63
N PRO A 581 -66.97 -28.70 62.85
CA PRO A 581 -68.29 -28.09 62.72
C PRO A 581 -68.70 -27.37 64.01
N ARG A 582 -69.32 -26.19 63.88
CA ARG A 582 -69.94 -25.47 64.99
C ARG A 582 -71.46 -25.65 65.00
N LEU A 583 -71.95 -26.09 66.16
CA LEU A 583 -73.36 -26.11 66.56
C LEU A 583 -73.87 -24.69 66.84
N SER A 584 -75.03 -24.38 66.25
CA SER A 584 -76.21 -23.70 66.81
C SER A 584 -76.05 -22.67 67.95
N SER A 585 -76.54 -21.45 67.71
CA SER A 585 -77.63 -20.86 68.53
C SER A 585 -78.22 -19.59 67.87
N ALA A 586 -79.53 -19.43 68.05
CA ALA A 586 -80.44 -18.49 67.42
C ALA A 586 -80.38 -17.03 67.93
N SER A 587 -80.92 -16.09 67.13
CA SER A 587 -82.19 -15.40 67.42
C SER A 587 -82.19 -13.89 67.12
N THR A 588 -83.23 -13.51 66.37
CA THR A 588 -84.08 -12.29 66.45
C THR A 588 -83.57 -10.89 66.07
N ALA A 589 -84.35 -10.32 65.14
CA ALA A 589 -85.03 -9.01 65.16
C ALA A 589 -84.58 -7.98 64.13
N ALA A 590 -85.57 -7.58 63.32
CA ALA A 590 -85.58 -6.50 62.32
C ALA A 590 -85.75 -5.11 63.00
N PRO A 591 -85.88 -3.96 62.30
CA PRO A 591 -86.28 -3.73 60.90
C PRO A 591 -85.15 -3.45 59.91
#